data_AF-A0A9N8GWQ6-F1
#
_entry.id   AF-A0A9N8GWQ6-F1
#
_cell.length_a   1.000
_cell.length_b   1.000
_cell.length_c   1.000
_cell.angle_alpha   90.00
_cell.angle_beta   90.00
_cell.angle_gamma   90.00
#
_symmetry.space_group_name_H-M   'P 1'
#
loop_
_entity.id
_entity.type
_entity.pdbx_description
1 polymer ?
#
loop_
_entity_poly.entity_id
_entity_poly.type
_entity_poly.pdbx_seq_one_letter_code
_entity_poly.pdbx_strand_id
1 'polypeptide(L)'
;MNKEYVEFLKMLSPFIILAISTILIPWIKRFYSSYISFFSLPTSKKIEAIEYINGYKKSSNTLEKLKHKIIISDYKLHENTDLSKCVISFFYEDISKNGYFAKSLLRIKGLYVIENGRIRVNVGNVLFALAFWLFTFFTYYLAYYFSADWNKGLPNAIFPFSLIVAAVFYTFLIMIVSTRFISVLKNKKRFNKYLSSRL
;
A
#
# COMPACT_ATOMS: atom_id res chain seq x y z
N MET A 1 0.25 33.93 19.54
CA MET A 1 -0.75 32.85 19.68
C MET A 1 -0.93 32.58 21.17
N ASN A 2 -2.17 32.59 21.69
CA ASN A 2 -2.46 32.53 23.12
C ASN A 2 -1.87 31.26 23.77
N LYS A 3 -1.37 31.36 25.02
CA LYS A 3 -0.91 30.22 25.83
C LYS A 3 -1.91 29.06 25.85
N GLU A 4 -3.20 29.37 25.77
CA GLU A 4 -4.30 28.39 25.68
C GLU A 4 -4.19 27.43 24.49
N TYR A 5 -3.75 27.91 23.31
CA TYR A 5 -3.61 27.03 22.15
C TYR A 5 -2.46 26.03 22.32
N VAL A 6 -1.41 26.42 23.04
CA VAL A 6 -0.26 25.55 23.33
C VAL A 6 -0.67 24.47 24.33
N GLU A 7 -1.42 24.81 25.37
CA GLU A 7 -1.95 23.85 26.34
C GLU A 7 -2.98 22.91 25.70
N PHE A 8 -3.86 23.43 24.84
CA PHE A 8 -4.83 22.64 24.10
C PHE A 8 -4.17 21.59 23.19
N LEU A 9 -3.12 21.97 22.46
CA LEU A 9 -2.36 21.04 21.62
C LEU A 9 -1.58 20.01 22.44
N LYS A 10 -1.03 20.39 23.60
CA LYS A 10 -0.40 19.44 24.54
C LYS A 10 -1.41 18.46 25.13
N MET A 11 -2.63 18.91 25.43
CA MET A 11 -3.74 18.07 25.89
C MET A 11 -4.22 17.11 24.79
N LEU A 12 -4.14 17.50 23.52
CA LEU A 12 -4.42 16.63 22.38
C LEU A 12 -3.29 15.65 22.04
N SER A 13 -2.08 15.85 22.55
CA SER A 13 -0.91 14.99 22.27
C SER A 13 -1.15 13.50 22.48
N PRO A 14 -1.84 13.03 23.54
CA PRO A 14 -2.09 11.61 23.75
C PRO A 14 -3.02 11.04 22.68
N PHE A 15 -3.99 11.83 22.21
CA PHE A 15 -4.90 11.45 21.13
C PHE A 15 -4.20 11.43 19.77
N ILE A 16 -3.27 12.34 19.54
CA ILE A 16 -2.41 12.32 18.35
C ILE A 16 -1.52 11.07 18.38
N ILE A 17 -0.90 10.76 19.51
CA ILE A 17 -0.10 9.54 19.69
C ILE A 17 -0.97 8.29 19.53
N LEU A 18 -2.19 8.29 20.04
CA LEU A 18 -3.12 7.17 19.92
C LEU A 18 -3.63 7.00 18.48
N ALA A 19 -3.89 8.09 17.77
CA ALA A 19 -4.22 8.08 16.34
C ALA A 19 -3.03 7.58 15.51
N ILE A 20 -1.81 8.05 15.81
CA ILE A 20 -0.58 7.52 15.22
C ILE A 20 -0.50 6.02 15.53
N SER A 21 -0.64 5.58 16.77
CA SER A 21 -0.49 4.16 17.14
C SER A 21 -1.53 3.25 16.45
N THR A 22 -2.80 3.66 16.46
CA THR A 22 -3.92 2.89 15.90
C THR A 22 -3.95 2.88 14.38
N ILE A 23 -3.41 3.90 13.71
CA ILE A 23 -3.33 3.95 12.25
C ILE A 23 -1.99 3.37 11.78
N LEU A 24 -0.88 3.78 12.38
CA LEU A 24 0.48 3.45 11.96
C LEU A 24 0.81 1.97 12.18
N ILE A 25 0.39 1.34 13.29
CA ILE A 25 0.71 -0.08 13.55
C ILE A 25 0.03 -1.03 12.53
N PRO A 26 -1.29 -0.95 12.29
CA PRO A 26 -1.92 -1.73 11.22
C PRO A 26 -1.33 -1.43 9.84
N TRP A 27 -0.88 -0.20 9.62
CA TRP A 27 -0.22 0.21 8.38
C TRP A 27 1.19 -0.36 8.24
N ILE A 28 2.00 -0.41 9.29
CA ILE A 28 3.31 -1.09 9.30
C ILE A 28 3.12 -2.60 9.03
N LYS A 29 2.07 -3.21 9.61
CA LYS A 29 1.72 -4.61 9.31
C LYS A 29 1.32 -4.79 7.84
N ARG A 30 0.50 -3.89 7.29
CA ARG A 30 0.20 -3.85 5.85
C ARG A 30 1.44 -3.57 5.00
N PHE A 31 2.37 -2.76 5.49
CA PHE A 31 3.60 -2.37 4.81
C PHE A 31 4.54 -3.57 4.62
N TYR A 32 4.77 -4.33 5.69
CA TYR A 32 5.51 -5.58 5.65
C TYR A 32 4.83 -6.58 4.71
N SER A 33 3.51 -6.71 4.79
CA SER A 33 2.74 -7.54 3.85
C SER A 33 2.83 -7.03 2.40
N SER A 34 3.09 -5.74 2.16
CA SER A 34 3.25 -5.17 0.82
C SER A 34 4.65 -5.39 0.22
N TYR A 35 5.63 -5.83 1.00
CA TYR A 35 6.91 -6.30 0.46
C TYR A 35 6.84 -7.73 -0.07
N ILE A 36 5.86 -8.50 0.40
CA ILE A 36 5.67 -9.89 0.05
C ILE A 36 4.64 -9.97 -1.08
N SER A 37 5.13 -10.22 -2.29
CA SER A 37 4.31 -10.52 -3.47
C SER A 37 4.66 -11.90 -4.00
N PHE A 38 3.86 -12.43 -4.94
CA PHE A 38 4.20 -13.66 -5.67
C PHE A 38 5.66 -13.71 -6.13
N PHE A 39 6.18 -12.59 -6.68
CA PHE A 39 7.57 -12.51 -7.18
C PHE A 39 8.65 -12.60 -6.10
N SER A 40 8.27 -12.45 -4.82
CA SER A 40 9.16 -12.56 -3.66
C SER A 40 9.19 -13.98 -3.09
N LEU A 41 8.32 -14.88 -3.56
CA LEU A 41 8.29 -16.26 -3.12
C LEU A 41 9.49 -17.06 -3.66
N PRO A 42 9.91 -18.13 -2.96
CA PRO A 42 10.87 -19.10 -3.48
C PRO A 42 10.43 -19.66 -4.84
N THR A 43 11.39 -20.07 -5.67
CA THR A 43 11.11 -20.57 -7.03
C THR A 43 10.17 -21.77 -7.03
N SER A 44 10.34 -22.72 -6.10
CA SER A 44 9.44 -23.87 -5.94
C SER A 44 7.99 -23.44 -5.72
N LYS A 45 7.76 -22.50 -4.81
CA LYS A 45 6.43 -21.94 -4.50
C LYS A 45 5.83 -21.18 -5.70
N LYS A 46 6.64 -20.50 -6.50
CA LYS A 46 6.17 -19.83 -7.72
C LYS A 46 5.70 -20.84 -8.77
N ILE A 47 6.41 -21.95 -8.94
CA ILE A 47 6.04 -23.02 -9.88
C ILE A 47 4.74 -23.69 -9.42
N GLU A 48 4.67 -24.09 -8.15
CA GLU A 48 3.47 -24.69 -7.52
C GLU A 48 2.22 -23.80 -7.72
N ALA A 49 2.36 -22.51 -7.51
CA ALA A 49 1.29 -21.54 -7.71
C ALA A 49 0.87 -21.42 -9.19
N ILE A 50 1.81 -21.49 -10.14
CA ILE A 50 1.51 -21.47 -11.59
C ILE A 50 0.76 -22.75 -12.01
N GLU A 51 1.19 -23.91 -11.51
CA GLU A 51 0.50 -25.19 -11.75
C GLU A 51 -0.93 -25.15 -11.20
N TYR A 52 -1.08 -24.66 -9.96
CA TYR A 52 -2.39 -24.52 -9.33
C TYR A 52 -3.35 -23.64 -10.14
N ILE A 53 -2.93 -22.43 -10.56
CA ILE A 53 -3.80 -21.53 -11.34
C ILE A 53 -4.09 -22.05 -12.74
N ASN A 54 -3.22 -22.90 -13.31
CA ASN A 54 -3.45 -23.54 -14.60
C ASN A 54 -4.45 -24.70 -14.48
N GLY A 55 -4.41 -25.47 -13.39
CA GLY A 55 -5.34 -26.58 -13.15
C GLY A 55 -6.69 -26.15 -12.53
N TYR A 56 -6.79 -24.94 -11.99
CA TYR A 56 -8.00 -24.49 -11.31
C TYR A 56 -9.19 -24.34 -12.28
N LYS A 57 -10.31 -24.98 -11.93
CA LYS A 57 -11.61 -24.79 -12.58
C LYS A 57 -12.56 -24.11 -11.60
N LYS A 58 -13.24 -23.07 -12.06
CA LYS A 58 -14.19 -22.31 -11.25
C LYS A 58 -15.33 -23.22 -10.79
N SER A 59 -15.44 -23.41 -9.48
CA SER A 59 -16.49 -24.24 -8.87
C SER A 59 -17.68 -23.39 -8.42
N SER A 60 -18.90 -23.93 -8.50
CA SER A 60 -20.09 -23.33 -7.91
C SER A 60 -20.15 -23.53 -6.39
N ASN A 61 -19.53 -24.60 -5.89
CA ASN A 61 -19.51 -25.01 -4.48
C ASN A 61 -18.79 -23.96 -3.59
N THR A 62 -19.43 -23.59 -2.49
CA THR A 62 -18.94 -22.57 -1.54
C THR A 62 -17.62 -22.97 -0.87
N LEU A 63 -17.49 -24.23 -0.45
CA LEU A 63 -16.28 -24.72 0.21
C LEU A 63 -15.08 -24.72 -0.74
N GLU A 64 -15.29 -25.12 -1.99
CA GLU A 64 -14.25 -25.07 -3.03
C GLU A 64 -13.83 -23.63 -3.36
N LYS A 65 -14.77 -22.67 -3.38
CA LYS A 65 -14.44 -21.24 -3.52
C LYS A 65 -13.61 -20.72 -2.34
N LEU A 66 -13.93 -21.12 -1.11
CA LEU A 66 -13.17 -20.74 0.08
C LEU A 66 -11.76 -21.35 0.05
N LYS A 67 -11.65 -22.63 -0.29
CA LYS A 67 -10.35 -23.31 -0.49
C LYS A 67 -9.50 -22.58 -1.51
N HIS A 68 -10.07 -22.21 -2.65
CA HIS A 68 -9.39 -21.42 -3.67
C HIS A 68 -8.89 -20.07 -3.13
N LYS A 69 -9.76 -19.34 -2.43
CA LYS A 69 -9.41 -18.04 -1.84
C LYS A 69 -8.26 -18.14 -0.84
N ILE A 70 -8.24 -19.19 -0.01
CA ILE A 70 -7.16 -19.45 0.95
C ILE A 70 -5.84 -19.70 0.21
N ILE A 71 -5.83 -20.62 -0.76
CA ILE A 71 -4.63 -21.00 -1.52
C ILE A 71 -4.06 -19.80 -2.31
N ILE A 72 -4.91 -19.08 -3.05
CA ILE A 72 -4.49 -17.90 -3.82
C ILE A 72 -3.95 -16.77 -2.94
N SER A 73 -4.56 -16.58 -1.76
CA SER A 73 -4.09 -15.60 -0.78
C SER A 73 -2.71 -15.96 -0.22
N ASP A 74 -2.42 -17.24 -0.04
CA ASP A 74 -1.09 -17.70 0.35
C ASP A 74 -0.04 -17.36 -0.72
N TYR A 75 -0.35 -17.66 -1.99
CA TYR A 75 0.49 -17.31 -3.13
C TYR A 75 0.54 -15.81 -3.48
N LYS A 76 -0.20 -14.95 -2.75
CA LYS A 76 -0.26 -13.49 -2.97
C LYS A 76 -0.74 -13.10 -4.37
N LEU A 77 -1.62 -13.91 -4.98
CA LEU A 77 -2.21 -13.68 -6.29
C LEU A 77 -3.64 -13.12 -6.18
N HIS A 78 -4.23 -12.71 -7.30
CA HIS A 78 -5.63 -12.29 -7.35
C HIS A 78 -6.57 -13.50 -7.38
N GLU A 79 -7.74 -13.36 -6.77
CA GLU A 79 -8.82 -14.36 -6.86
C GLU A 79 -9.24 -14.61 -8.31
N ASN A 80 -9.13 -13.61 -9.18
CA ASN A 80 -9.22 -13.82 -10.62
C ASN A 80 -7.90 -14.45 -11.11
N THR A 81 -7.97 -15.74 -11.46
CA THR A 81 -6.83 -16.52 -11.97
C THR A 81 -6.30 -15.97 -13.28
N ASP A 82 -7.16 -15.51 -14.18
CA ASP A 82 -6.75 -15.04 -15.51
C ASP A 82 -6.01 -13.71 -15.43
N LEU A 83 -6.45 -12.83 -14.52
CA LEU A 83 -5.71 -11.63 -14.19
C LEU A 83 -4.33 -11.97 -13.61
N SER A 84 -4.28 -12.94 -12.69
CA SER A 84 -3.02 -13.37 -12.08
C SER A 84 -2.05 -13.91 -13.13
N LYS A 85 -2.53 -14.76 -14.04
CA LYS A 85 -1.77 -15.25 -15.20
C LYS A 85 -1.26 -14.09 -16.04
N CYS A 86 -2.12 -13.14 -16.40
CA CYS A 86 -1.74 -11.97 -17.20
C CYS A 86 -0.65 -11.13 -16.51
N VAL A 87 -0.77 -10.87 -15.21
CA VAL A 87 0.23 -10.09 -14.46
C VAL A 87 1.58 -10.82 -14.40
N ILE A 88 1.57 -12.15 -14.20
CA ILE A 88 2.78 -12.97 -14.19
C ILE A 88 3.43 -12.97 -15.57
N SER A 89 2.68 -13.26 -16.64
CA SER A 89 3.21 -13.26 -18.01
C SER A 89 3.78 -11.89 -18.39
N PHE A 90 3.05 -10.81 -18.09
CA PHE A 90 3.52 -9.45 -18.35
C PHE A 90 4.82 -9.12 -17.60
N PHE A 91 5.00 -9.63 -16.38
CA PHE A 91 6.25 -9.48 -15.63
C PHE A 91 7.42 -10.16 -16.36
N TYR A 92 7.23 -11.38 -16.86
CA TYR A 92 8.29 -12.17 -17.49
C TYR A 92 8.56 -11.80 -18.95
N GLU A 93 7.65 -11.14 -19.66
CA GLU A 93 7.90 -10.62 -21.02
C GLU A 93 9.00 -9.57 -21.07
N ASP A 94 9.07 -8.70 -20.06
CA ASP A 94 10.15 -7.72 -19.91
C ASP A 94 10.28 -7.32 -18.44
N ILE A 95 11.14 -8.02 -17.71
CA ILE A 95 11.32 -7.83 -16.26
C ILE A 95 11.79 -6.39 -15.97
N SER A 96 12.64 -5.83 -16.83
CA SER A 96 13.21 -4.50 -16.65
C SER A 96 12.14 -3.40 -16.72
N LYS A 97 11.21 -3.52 -17.67
CA LYS A 97 10.20 -2.51 -17.97
C LYS A 97 8.88 -2.73 -17.24
N ASN A 98 8.51 -3.99 -16.99
CA ASN A 98 7.24 -4.38 -16.42
C ASN A 98 7.34 -4.74 -14.93
N GLY A 99 8.55 -5.02 -14.43
CA GLY A 99 8.76 -5.60 -13.11
C GLY A 99 8.15 -4.80 -11.97
N TYR A 100 8.40 -3.49 -11.92
CA TYR A 100 7.89 -2.63 -10.85
C TYR A 100 6.36 -2.48 -10.91
N PHE A 101 5.78 -2.37 -12.11
CA PHE A 101 4.34 -2.25 -12.29
C PHE A 101 3.60 -3.54 -11.91
N ALA A 102 4.07 -4.71 -12.39
CA ALA A 102 3.45 -5.99 -12.08
C ALA A 102 3.53 -6.32 -10.57
N LYS A 103 4.68 -6.01 -9.93
CA LYS A 103 4.79 -6.06 -8.46
C LYS A 103 3.76 -5.15 -7.78
N SER A 104 3.56 -3.93 -8.31
CA SER A 104 2.61 -2.96 -7.75
C SER A 104 1.16 -3.45 -7.82
N LEU A 105 0.77 -4.09 -8.93
CA LEU A 105 -0.58 -4.66 -9.10
C LEU A 105 -0.89 -5.73 -8.03
N LEU A 106 0.04 -6.67 -7.79
CA LEU A 106 -0.17 -7.73 -6.81
C LEU A 106 -0.14 -7.22 -5.35
N ARG A 107 0.64 -6.17 -5.09
CA ARG A 107 0.87 -5.67 -3.72
C ARG A 107 -0.21 -4.72 -3.22
N ILE A 108 -0.78 -3.88 -4.08
CA ILE A 108 -1.81 -2.89 -3.66
C ILE A 108 -3.05 -3.00 -4.55
N LYS A 109 -3.74 -4.14 -4.38
CA LYS A 109 -4.97 -4.48 -5.10
C LYS A 109 -6.07 -3.43 -4.94
N GLY A 110 -6.02 -2.62 -3.88
CA GLY A 110 -6.99 -1.54 -3.65
C GLY A 110 -6.85 -0.34 -4.60
N LEU A 111 -5.66 -0.09 -5.19
CA LEU A 111 -5.39 1.12 -6.00
C LEU A 111 -6.14 1.15 -7.33
N TYR A 112 -6.71 0.03 -7.74
CA TYR A 112 -7.37 -0.10 -9.02
C TYR A 112 -8.61 -0.98 -8.91
N VAL A 113 -9.52 -0.78 -9.84
CA VAL A 113 -10.72 -1.59 -10.04
C VAL A 113 -10.62 -2.23 -11.42
N ILE A 114 -11.20 -3.41 -11.57
CA ILE A 114 -11.32 -4.08 -12.85
C ILE A 114 -12.75 -3.89 -13.32
N GLU A 115 -12.92 -3.11 -14.38
CA GLU A 115 -14.21 -2.83 -15.00
C GLU A 115 -14.11 -3.22 -16.48
N ASN A 116 -15.05 -4.03 -16.95
CA ASN A 116 -15.13 -4.47 -18.35
C ASN A 116 -13.80 -5.05 -18.87
N GLY A 117 -13.14 -5.89 -18.08
CA GLY A 117 -11.84 -6.46 -18.45
C GLY A 117 -10.74 -5.40 -18.60
N ARG A 118 -10.80 -4.29 -17.89
CA ARG A 118 -9.75 -3.25 -17.91
C ARG A 118 -9.44 -2.78 -16.50
N ILE A 119 -8.16 -2.56 -16.25
CA ILE A 119 -7.69 -1.90 -15.03
C ILE A 119 -7.97 -0.41 -15.14
N ARG A 120 -8.75 0.11 -14.19
CA ARG A 120 -8.98 1.53 -13.95
C ARG A 120 -8.46 1.90 -12.58
N VAL A 121 -7.91 3.10 -12.47
CA VAL A 121 -7.38 3.59 -11.19
C VAL A 121 -8.55 4.01 -10.32
N ASN A 122 -8.54 3.61 -9.05
CA ASN A 122 -9.57 4.01 -8.10
C ASN A 122 -9.30 5.45 -7.63
N VAL A 123 -10.16 6.38 -8.07
CA VAL A 123 -10.04 7.81 -7.78
C VAL A 123 -10.20 8.11 -6.27
N GLY A 124 -10.97 7.31 -5.54
CA GLY A 124 -11.11 7.46 -4.08
C GLY A 124 -9.78 7.33 -3.33
N ASN A 125 -8.85 6.52 -3.85
CA ASN A 125 -7.52 6.40 -3.26
C ASN A 125 -6.60 7.58 -3.58
N VAL A 126 -6.92 8.38 -4.60
CA VAL A 126 -6.20 9.64 -4.89
C VAL A 126 -6.52 10.67 -3.82
N LEU A 127 -7.81 10.80 -3.48
CA LEU A 127 -8.24 11.68 -2.39
C LEU A 127 -7.64 11.22 -1.05
N PHE A 128 -7.59 9.91 -0.81
CA PHE A 128 -6.91 9.37 0.36
C PHE A 128 -5.41 9.73 0.38
N ALA A 129 -4.69 9.58 -0.73
CA ALA A 129 -3.27 9.94 -0.80
C ALA A 129 -3.04 11.45 -0.57
N LEU A 130 -3.92 12.31 -1.10
CA LEU A 130 -3.87 13.76 -0.86
C LEU A 130 -4.12 14.11 0.61
N ALA A 131 -5.14 13.51 1.23
CA ALA A 131 -5.43 13.70 2.64
C ALA A 131 -4.24 13.25 3.52
N PHE A 132 -3.57 12.16 3.14
CA PHE A 132 -2.38 11.67 3.83
C PHE A 132 -1.17 12.60 3.66
N TRP A 133 -1.03 13.25 2.50
CA TRP A 133 0.01 14.27 2.25
C TRP A 133 -0.22 15.49 3.15
N LEU A 134 -1.46 15.96 3.27
CA LEU A 134 -1.83 17.05 4.16
C LEU A 134 -1.54 16.70 5.62
N PHE A 135 -1.86 15.49 6.06
CA PHE A 135 -1.58 15.02 7.41
C PHE A 135 -0.07 14.96 7.71
N THR A 136 0.73 14.50 6.75
CA THR A 136 2.20 14.50 6.85
C THR A 136 2.75 15.91 6.99
N PHE A 137 2.28 16.84 6.16
CA PHE A 137 2.69 18.25 6.21
C PHE A 137 2.30 18.92 7.53
N PHE A 138 1.08 18.66 8.00
CA PHE A 138 0.61 19.14 9.30
C PHE A 138 1.47 18.62 10.45
N THR A 139 1.91 17.36 10.38
CA THR A 139 2.80 16.77 11.40
C THR A 139 4.17 17.46 11.41
N TYR A 140 4.74 17.76 10.24
CA TYR A 140 5.98 18.56 10.13
C TYR A 140 5.81 19.98 10.68
N TYR A 141 4.69 20.63 10.35
CA TYR A 141 4.38 21.96 10.84
C TYR A 141 4.29 21.98 12.37
N LEU A 142 3.59 21.02 12.99
CA LEU A 142 3.55 20.90 14.45
C LEU A 142 4.93 20.64 15.04
N ALA A 143 5.72 19.75 14.44
CA ALA A 143 7.08 19.48 14.89
C ALA A 143 7.96 20.75 14.89
N TYR A 144 7.88 21.56 13.82
CA TYR A 144 8.57 22.84 13.71
C TYR A 144 8.06 23.83 14.77
N TYR A 145 6.74 23.96 14.92
CA TYR A 145 6.14 24.88 15.89
C TYR A 145 6.58 24.61 17.33
N PHE A 146 6.66 23.33 17.72
CA PHE A 146 7.10 22.90 19.05
C PHE A 146 8.63 22.72 19.17
N SER A 147 9.41 23.10 18.16
CA SER A 147 10.88 22.99 18.21
C SER A 147 11.52 23.84 19.31
N ALA A 148 10.87 24.93 19.73
CA ALA A 148 11.32 25.75 20.86
C ALA A 148 11.36 24.98 22.19
N ASP A 149 10.60 23.88 22.33
CA ASP A 149 10.62 23.02 23.52
C ASP A 149 11.84 22.07 23.54
N TRP A 150 12.63 21.97 22.45
CA TRP A 150 13.84 21.14 22.39
C TRP A 150 14.92 21.61 23.36
N ASN A 151 15.07 22.92 23.49
CA ASN A 151 16.10 23.54 24.31
C ASN A 151 15.71 23.61 25.80
N LYS A 152 14.51 23.12 26.17
CA LYS A 152 13.97 23.17 27.55
C LYS A 152 14.18 21.87 28.34
N GLY A 153 15.06 20.99 27.87
CA GLY A 153 15.40 19.72 28.53
C GLY A 153 14.50 18.53 28.13
N LEU A 154 14.91 17.33 28.57
CA LEU A 154 14.41 16.05 28.09
C LEU A 154 12.87 15.90 28.11
N PRO A 155 12.13 16.24 29.19
CA PRO A 155 10.69 15.99 29.26
C PRO A 155 9.90 16.78 28.22
N ASN A 156 10.34 18.01 27.93
CA ASN A 156 9.69 18.91 26.97
C ASN A 156 10.08 18.59 25.52
N ALA A 157 11.25 17.99 25.29
CA ALA A 157 11.75 17.62 23.97
C ALA A 157 11.13 16.33 23.40
N ILE A 158 10.61 15.43 24.26
CA ILE A 158 10.04 14.14 23.84
C ILE A 158 8.89 14.32 22.85
N PHE A 159 7.97 15.26 23.12
CA PHE A 159 6.80 15.49 22.28
C PHE A 159 7.18 15.90 20.85
N PRO A 160 7.93 16.99 20.61
CA PRO A 160 8.27 17.39 19.25
C PRO A 160 9.25 16.41 18.57
N PHE A 161 10.09 15.68 19.32
CA PHE A 161 10.89 14.58 18.76
C PHE A 161 10.00 13.45 18.21
N SER A 162 8.97 13.05 18.95
CA SER A 162 8.02 12.02 18.51
C SER A 162 7.25 12.44 17.24
N LEU A 163 6.92 13.73 17.11
CA LEU A 163 6.29 14.28 15.91
C LEU A 163 7.22 14.23 14.70
N ILE A 164 8.51 14.55 14.85
CA ILE A 164 9.50 14.43 13.77
C ILE A 164 9.61 12.98 13.31
N VAL A 165 9.76 12.05 14.24
CA VAL A 165 9.87 10.62 13.92
C VAL A 165 8.62 10.17 13.16
N ALA A 166 7.44 10.53 13.65
CA ALA A 166 6.17 10.24 12.96
C ALA A 166 6.12 10.85 11.55
N ALA A 167 6.52 12.12 11.38
CA ALA A 167 6.53 12.80 10.09
C ALA A 167 7.47 12.14 9.08
N VAL A 168 8.66 11.73 9.51
CA VAL A 168 9.62 10.98 8.67
C VAL A 168 9.02 9.64 8.24
N PHE A 169 8.40 8.90 9.17
CA PHE A 169 7.72 7.64 8.85
C PHE A 169 6.57 7.83 7.87
N TYR A 170 5.71 8.84 8.08
CA TYR A 170 4.62 9.16 7.16
C TYR A 170 5.13 9.52 5.77
N THR A 171 6.21 10.29 5.68
CA THR A 171 6.85 10.64 4.41
C THR A 171 7.35 9.41 3.66
N PHE A 172 7.97 8.47 4.36
CA PHE A 172 8.41 7.22 3.75
C PHE A 172 7.23 6.38 3.23
N LEU A 173 6.17 6.24 4.04
CA LEU A 173 4.98 5.50 3.65
C LEU A 173 4.28 6.11 2.44
N ILE A 174 4.10 7.44 2.44
CA ILE A 174 3.40 8.12 1.36
C ILE A 174 4.18 8.09 0.06
N MET A 175 5.52 8.17 0.13
CA MET A 175 6.37 8.00 -1.04
C MET A 175 6.19 6.61 -1.68
N ILE A 176 6.07 5.56 -0.87
CA ILE A 176 5.88 4.19 -1.39
C ILE A 176 4.50 4.01 -2.02
N VAL A 177 3.44 4.50 -1.39
CA VAL A 177 2.09 4.44 -1.96
C VAL A 177 2.02 5.28 -3.25
N SER A 178 2.58 6.48 -3.23
CA SER A 178 2.56 7.41 -4.37
C SER A 178 3.35 6.86 -5.56
N THR A 179 4.55 6.33 -5.35
CA THR A 179 5.37 5.76 -6.43
C THR A 179 4.70 4.55 -7.10
N ARG A 180 4.07 3.67 -6.31
CA ARG A 180 3.29 2.54 -6.83
C ARG A 180 2.03 3.01 -7.55
N PHE A 181 1.32 3.98 -6.99
CA PHE A 181 0.15 4.58 -7.64
C PHE A 181 0.52 5.20 -9.00
N ILE A 182 1.60 6.00 -9.04
CA ILE A 182 2.12 6.61 -10.27
C ILE A 182 2.49 5.53 -11.28
N SER A 183 3.12 4.42 -10.83
CA SER A 183 3.43 3.29 -11.71
C SER A 183 2.17 2.70 -12.33
N VAL A 184 1.12 2.49 -11.54
CA VAL A 184 -0.16 1.98 -12.05
C VAL A 184 -0.77 2.98 -13.03
N LEU A 185 -0.79 4.27 -12.69
CA LEU A 185 -1.34 5.32 -13.54
C LEU A 185 -0.64 5.41 -14.90
N LYS A 186 0.69 5.38 -14.91
CA LYS A 186 1.51 5.47 -16.14
C LYS A 186 1.37 4.23 -17.02
N ASN A 187 1.34 3.03 -16.42
CA ASN A 187 1.43 1.78 -17.16
C ASN A 187 0.08 1.10 -17.43
N LYS A 188 -1.03 1.56 -16.84
CA LYS A 188 -2.37 0.94 -17.02
C LYS A 188 -2.80 0.83 -18.49
N LYS A 189 -2.49 1.83 -19.33
CA LYS A 189 -2.86 1.78 -20.76
C LYS A 189 -2.13 0.64 -21.47
N ARG A 190 -0.82 0.50 -21.22
CA ARG A 190 0.01 -0.58 -21.78
C ARG A 190 -0.49 -1.95 -21.32
N PHE A 191 -0.75 -2.09 -20.03
CA PHE A 191 -1.26 -3.34 -19.48
C PHE A 191 -2.68 -3.66 -19.97
N ASN A 192 -3.57 -2.69 -20.13
CA ASN A 192 -4.91 -2.93 -20.68
C ASN A 192 -4.86 -3.41 -22.13
N LYS A 193 -3.95 -2.87 -22.95
CA LYS A 193 -3.71 -3.36 -24.32
C LYS A 193 -3.23 -4.82 -24.31
N TYR A 194 -2.33 -5.13 -23.37
CA TYR A 194 -1.87 -6.50 -23.16
C TYR A 194 -3.01 -7.43 -22.74
N LEU A 195 -3.80 -7.01 -21.75
CA LEU A 195 -4.92 -7.77 -21.23
C LEU A 195 -5.96 -8.09 -22.31
N SER A 196 -6.31 -7.11 -23.16
CA SER A 196 -7.24 -7.32 -24.28
C SER A 196 -6.73 -8.23 -25.40
N SER A 197 -5.43 -8.55 -25.41
CA SER A 197 -4.84 -9.48 -26.39
C SER A 197 -4.76 -10.92 -25.88
N ARG A 198 -5.07 -11.15 -24.60
CA ARG A 198 -4.88 -12.41 -23.89
C ARG A 198 -6.16 -12.94 -23.22
N LEU A 199 -7.17 -12.09 -23.03
CA LEU A 199 -8.53 -12.41 -22.58
C LEU A 199 -9.49 -12.26 -23.75
#